data_AF-A0A1Y1L4P8-F1
#
_entry.id   AF-A0A1Y1L4P8-F1
#
_cell.length_a   1.000
_cell.length_b   1.000
_cell.length_c   1.000
_cell.angle_alpha   90.00
_cell.angle_beta   90.00
_cell.angle_gamma   90.00
#
_symmetry.space_group_name_H-M   'P 1'
#
loop_
_entity.id
_entity.type
_entity.pdbx_description
1 polymer ?
#
loop_
_entity_poly.entity_id
_entity_poly.type
_entity_poly.pdbx_seq_one_letter_code
_entity_poly.pdbx_strand_id
1 'polypeptide(L)'
;EFLSDETLEDFYKELHLESDNFLKIRLSTKRFDYESVAKRLVLPVNQTDWVKSGKLANVNAYYNVLSNRIILPAPILQGVFFGDDRPWYMNYGGIGFLISHEIVHGFDNKGRQFDKFGNLEDWWTPSTNEKFITKAQCIIDQYGNQSIPELGLSINGFRTQAENIADNGGIRNAYLAYNEWIRRNGRERLLPGLNYTDRQLFWISAANIGCIKMEPAVAKMLIRIDTHSPAKFRINLPLSNTDYFAKDFNCRIGSKMNPDKKCEVWK
;
A
#
# COMPACT_ATOMS: atom_id res chain seq x y z
N GLU A 1 0.57 -7.87 25.24
CA GLU A 1 0.29 -9.22 24.69
C GLU A 1 1.50 -9.80 23.95
N PHE A 2 2.07 -9.17 22.91
CA PHE A 2 3.24 -9.73 22.17
C PHE A 2 4.54 -9.91 22.99
N LEU A 3 4.63 -9.28 24.17
CA LEU A 3 5.77 -9.34 25.08
C LEU A 3 5.50 -10.24 26.31
N SER A 4 4.38 -10.96 26.31
CA SER A 4 4.03 -11.91 27.38
C SER A 4 4.37 -13.32 26.93
N ASP A 5 5.42 -13.89 27.52
CA ASP A 5 5.83 -15.27 27.26
C ASP A 5 4.67 -16.24 27.52
N GLU A 6 3.91 -16.02 28.59
CA GLU A 6 2.75 -16.83 28.96
C GLU A 6 1.66 -16.85 27.88
N THR A 7 1.38 -15.70 27.25
CA THR A 7 0.36 -15.63 26.19
C THR A 7 0.80 -16.35 24.93
N LEU A 8 2.11 -16.32 24.62
CA LEU A 8 2.67 -17.01 23.47
C LEU A 8 2.70 -18.54 23.71
N GLU A 9 3.11 -18.95 24.89
CA GLU A 9 3.12 -20.36 25.31
C GLU A 9 1.70 -20.95 25.33
N ASP A 10 0.72 -20.22 25.89
CA ASP A 10 -0.67 -20.68 25.93
C ASP A 10 -1.26 -20.85 24.52
N PHE A 11 -0.90 -19.97 23.59
CA PHE A 11 -1.32 -20.10 22.19
C PHE A 11 -0.78 -21.38 21.54
N TYR A 12 0.50 -21.71 21.77
CA TYR A 12 1.15 -22.88 21.15
C TYR A 12 1.05 -24.18 21.98
N LYS A 13 0.39 -24.18 23.14
CA LYS A 13 0.37 -25.34 24.05
C LYS A 13 -0.14 -26.65 23.44
N GLU A 14 -1.02 -26.56 22.45
CA GLU A 14 -1.60 -27.72 21.75
C GLU A 14 -0.80 -28.13 20.50
N LEU A 15 0.25 -27.37 20.13
CA LEU A 15 1.14 -27.71 19.04
C LEU A 15 2.22 -28.69 19.52
N HIS A 16 1.99 -29.98 19.28
CA HIS A 16 2.97 -31.03 19.61
C HIS A 16 3.83 -31.38 18.39
N LEU A 17 5.15 -31.19 18.52
CA LEU A 17 6.15 -31.50 17.50
C LEU A 17 7.06 -32.63 18.01
N GLU A 18 6.70 -33.88 17.74
CA GLU A 18 7.37 -35.07 18.28
C GLU A 18 8.43 -35.67 17.34
N SER A 19 8.71 -35.06 16.20
CA SER A 19 9.60 -35.61 15.19
C SER A 19 10.41 -34.52 14.51
N ASP A 20 11.65 -34.85 14.18
CA ASP A 20 12.54 -34.12 13.27
C ASP A 20 12.19 -34.32 11.79
N ASN A 21 11.24 -35.22 11.49
CA ASN A 21 10.75 -35.46 10.14
C ASN A 21 9.94 -34.25 9.64
N PHE A 22 10.49 -33.58 8.63
CA PHE A 22 9.89 -32.37 8.05
C PHE A 22 8.42 -32.55 7.63
N LEU A 23 8.06 -33.67 7.03
CA LEU A 23 6.67 -33.91 6.60
C LEU A 23 5.73 -34.00 7.81
N LYS A 24 6.13 -34.71 8.87
CA LYS A 24 5.34 -34.80 10.10
C LYS A 24 5.17 -33.43 10.76
N ILE A 25 6.25 -32.66 10.88
CA ILE A 25 6.20 -31.27 11.39
C ILE A 25 5.21 -30.43 10.57
N ARG A 26 5.27 -30.51 9.23
CA ARG A 26 4.36 -29.76 8.34
C ARG A 26 2.90 -30.17 8.50
N LEU A 27 2.62 -31.46 8.68
CA LEU A 27 1.26 -31.93 8.90
C LEU A 27 0.73 -31.51 10.27
N SER A 28 1.54 -31.61 11.33
CA SER A 28 1.17 -31.17 12.68
C SER A 28 0.88 -29.67 12.75
N THR A 29 1.76 -28.83 12.18
CA THR A 29 1.55 -27.38 12.11
C THR A 29 0.29 -27.02 11.32
N LYS A 30 0.02 -27.69 10.18
CA LYS A 30 -1.19 -27.47 9.40
C LYS A 30 -2.47 -27.86 10.14
N ARG A 31 -2.43 -28.96 10.89
CA ARG A 31 -3.55 -29.40 11.72
C ARG A 31 -3.83 -28.37 12.82
N PHE A 32 -2.80 -27.92 13.53
CA PHE A 32 -2.89 -26.88 14.56
C PHE A 32 -3.49 -25.57 14.01
N ASP A 33 -3.03 -25.10 12.84
CA ASP A 33 -3.57 -23.91 12.18
C ASP A 33 -5.09 -24.06 11.92
N TYR A 34 -5.50 -25.22 11.39
CA TYR A 34 -6.91 -25.51 11.07
C TYR A 34 -7.78 -25.57 12.34
N GLU A 35 -7.35 -26.32 13.35
CA GLU A 35 -8.07 -26.45 14.62
C GLU A 35 -8.20 -25.09 15.33
N SER A 36 -7.15 -24.27 15.31
CA SER A 36 -7.16 -22.91 15.85
C SER A 36 -8.12 -21.96 15.13
N VAL A 37 -8.29 -22.11 13.81
CA VAL A 37 -9.33 -21.37 13.07
C VAL A 37 -10.72 -21.92 13.39
N ALA A 38 -10.90 -23.24 13.41
CA ALA A 38 -12.19 -23.87 13.65
C ALA A 38 -12.76 -23.53 15.04
N LYS A 39 -11.93 -23.52 16.09
CA LYS A 39 -12.34 -23.13 17.45
C LYS A 39 -12.89 -21.71 17.53
N ARG A 40 -12.42 -20.80 16.65
CA ARG A 40 -12.88 -19.40 16.65
C ARG A 40 -14.28 -19.21 16.06
N LEU A 41 -14.85 -20.20 15.38
CA LEU A 41 -16.19 -20.10 14.79
C LEU A 41 -17.30 -19.86 15.82
N VAL A 42 -17.12 -20.37 17.04
CA VAL A 42 -18.11 -20.25 18.13
C VAL A 42 -17.77 -19.14 19.13
N LEU A 43 -16.66 -18.45 18.92
CA LEU A 43 -16.19 -17.39 19.80
C LEU A 43 -16.54 -16.01 19.21
N PRO A 44 -16.78 -15.00 20.06
CA PRO A 44 -16.95 -13.64 19.57
C PRO A 44 -15.70 -13.15 18.85
N VAL A 45 -15.88 -12.27 17.87
CA VAL A 45 -14.76 -11.67 17.14
C VAL A 45 -13.98 -10.76 18.10
N ASN A 46 -12.77 -11.20 18.48
CA ASN A 46 -11.82 -10.33 19.14
C ASN A 46 -11.15 -9.41 18.11
N GLN A 47 -11.46 -8.12 18.16
CA GLN A 47 -10.87 -7.14 17.24
C GLN A 47 -9.40 -6.85 17.54
N THR A 48 -8.91 -7.11 18.76
CA THR A 48 -7.51 -6.92 19.16
C THR A 48 -6.67 -8.20 19.06
N ASP A 49 -7.20 -9.27 18.45
CA ASP A 49 -6.51 -10.55 18.29
C ASP A 49 -5.20 -10.40 17.49
N TRP A 50 -4.08 -10.50 18.21
CA TRP A 50 -2.74 -10.39 17.65
C TRP A 50 -2.39 -11.56 16.72
N VAL A 51 -3.02 -12.72 16.87
CA VAL A 51 -2.75 -13.92 16.05
C VAL A 51 -3.10 -13.65 14.59
N LYS A 52 -4.16 -12.87 14.33
CA LYS A 52 -4.52 -12.42 12.97
C LYS A 52 -3.49 -11.46 12.38
N SER A 53 -2.80 -10.71 13.25
CA SER A 53 -1.73 -9.79 12.88
C SER A 53 -0.34 -10.46 12.85
N GLY A 54 -0.20 -11.69 13.37
CA GLY A 54 1.06 -12.39 13.65
C GLY A 54 1.99 -12.67 12.48
N LYS A 55 1.60 -12.38 11.23
CA LYS A 55 2.52 -12.34 10.08
C LYS A 55 3.38 -11.07 10.08
N LEU A 56 3.96 -10.73 11.23
CA LEU A 56 4.71 -9.49 11.44
C LEU A 56 6.15 -9.55 10.91
N ALA A 57 6.65 -10.74 10.59
CA ALA A 57 7.97 -10.92 9.96
C ALA A 57 7.89 -10.75 8.42
N ASN A 58 7.23 -9.69 7.94
CA ASN A 58 7.13 -9.38 6.52
C ASN A 58 7.45 -7.92 6.23
N VAL A 59 8.16 -7.66 5.14
CA VAL A 59 8.42 -6.31 4.62
C VAL A 59 7.22 -5.93 3.75
N ASN A 60 6.14 -5.51 4.38
CA ASN A 60 4.90 -5.09 3.71
C ASN A 60 4.06 -4.17 4.62
N ALA A 61 2.96 -3.62 4.12
CA ALA A 61 1.93 -2.91 4.87
C ALA A 61 0.53 -3.41 4.48
N TYR A 62 -0.45 -3.25 5.35
CA TYR A 62 -1.80 -3.77 5.10
C TYR A 62 -2.90 -2.90 5.71
N TYR A 63 -4.01 -2.79 4.99
CA TYR A 63 -5.30 -2.38 5.52
C TYR A 63 -6.22 -3.59 5.71
N ASN A 64 -6.72 -3.76 6.92
CA ASN A 64 -7.74 -4.76 7.24
C ASN A 64 -9.10 -4.08 7.41
N VAL A 65 -9.96 -4.28 6.41
CA VAL A 65 -11.28 -3.66 6.33
C VAL A 65 -12.22 -4.09 7.45
N LEU A 66 -12.18 -5.36 7.89
CA LEU A 66 -13.09 -5.89 8.93
C LEU A 66 -12.77 -5.34 10.32
N SER A 67 -11.52 -4.94 10.55
CA SER A 67 -11.11 -4.29 11.79
C SER A 67 -10.95 -2.78 11.67
N ASN A 68 -11.07 -2.24 10.44
CA ASN A 68 -10.73 -0.86 10.09
C ASN A 68 -9.35 -0.43 10.64
N ARG A 69 -8.30 -1.19 10.29
CA ARG A 69 -6.94 -1.00 10.82
C ARG A 69 -5.88 -1.04 9.75
N ILE A 70 -4.88 -0.17 9.95
CA ILE A 70 -3.61 -0.20 9.22
C ILE A 70 -2.60 -0.96 10.07
N ILE A 71 -1.90 -1.90 9.45
CA ILE A 71 -0.89 -2.74 10.08
C ILE A 71 0.45 -2.42 9.41
N LEU A 72 1.41 -1.95 10.22
CA LEU A 72 2.78 -1.66 9.82
C LEU A 72 3.72 -2.58 10.61
N PRO A 73 4.06 -3.76 10.08
CA PRO A 73 5.04 -4.65 10.69
C PRO A 73 6.41 -3.97 10.84
N ALA A 74 7.12 -4.21 11.94
CA ALA A 74 8.43 -3.61 12.18
C ALA A 74 9.43 -3.78 11.00
N PRO A 75 9.49 -4.91 10.26
CA PRO A 75 10.41 -5.05 9.13
C PRO A 75 10.19 -4.09 7.95
N ILE A 76 9.04 -3.42 7.81
CA ILE A 76 8.87 -2.37 6.78
C ILE A 76 9.49 -1.04 7.20
N LEU A 77 9.74 -0.83 8.50
CA LEU A 77 10.21 0.43 9.08
C LEU A 77 11.75 0.56 9.01
N GLN A 78 12.33 0.33 7.84
CA GLN A 78 13.77 0.37 7.63
C GLN A 78 14.16 0.77 6.19
N GLY A 79 15.45 1.03 5.99
CA GLY A 79 16.05 1.20 4.67
C GLY A 79 15.48 2.38 3.89
N VAL A 80 14.98 2.11 2.68
CA VAL A 80 14.40 3.18 1.83
C VAL A 80 13.05 3.68 2.35
N PHE A 81 12.33 2.88 3.14
CA PHE A 81 11.00 3.23 3.64
C PHE A 81 11.08 4.19 4.84
N PHE A 82 11.92 3.89 5.84
CA PHE A 82 12.04 4.70 7.05
C PHE A 82 13.47 4.67 7.63
N GLY A 83 13.86 5.80 8.22
CA GLY A 83 15.06 5.96 9.04
C GLY A 83 14.88 7.22 9.91
N ASP A 84 15.31 7.18 11.16
CA ASP A 84 15.24 8.33 12.08
C ASP A 84 16.42 9.30 11.90
N ASP A 85 17.47 8.85 11.23
CA ASP A 85 18.72 9.57 10.98
C ASP A 85 18.78 10.26 9.60
N ARG A 86 17.65 10.37 8.89
CA ARG A 86 17.55 10.96 7.55
C ARG A 86 16.46 12.03 7.44
N PRO A 87 16.52 12.91 6.43
CA PRO A 87 15.55 13.99 6.27
C PRO A 87 14.10 13.49 6.08
N TRP A 88 13.14 14.27 6.58
CA TRP A 88 11.72 13.96 6.54
C TRP A 88 11.16 13.87 5.13
N TYR A 89 11.64 14.64 4.16
CA TYR A 89 11.19 14.45 2.76
C TYR A 89 11.38 13.00 2.27
N MET A 90 12.41 12.29 2.75
CA MET A 90 12.60 10.86 2.42
C MET A 90 11.63 9.95 3.17
N ASN A 91 11.39 10.22 4.45
CA ASN A 91 10.42 9.46 5.26
C ASN A 91 8.99 9.63 4.74
N TYR A 92 8.58 10.85 4.41
CA TYR A 92 7.26 11.11 3.83
C TYR A 92 7.13 10.50 2.43
N GLY A 93 8.18 10.54 1.59
CA GLY A 93 8.17 9.89 0.27
C GLY A 93 8.19 8.36 0.34
N GLY A 94 8.80 7.78 1.39
CA GLY A 94 8.87 6.34 1.63
C GLY A 94 7.68 5.83 2.45
N ILE A 95 7.87 5.71 3.76
CA ILE A 95 6.84 5.16 4.65
C ILE A 95 5.59 6.05 4.73
N GLY A 96 5.71 7.37 4.58
CA GLY A 96 4.55 8.27 4.55
C GLY A 96 3.63 8.00 3.36
N PHE A 97 4.20 7.67 2.20
CA PHE A 97 3.45 7.20 1.04
C PHE A 97 2.75 5.88 1.34
N LEU A 98 3.46 4.86 1.86
CA LEU A 98 2.84 3.57 2.20
C LEU A 98 1.73 3.69 3.25
N ILE A 99 1.94 4.47 4.31
CA ILE A 99 0.90 4.71 5.33
C ILE A 99 -0.33 5.32 4.68
N SER A 100 -0.14 6.32 3.82
CA SER A 100 -1.23 6.99 3.12
C SER A 100 -1.92 6.07 2.11
N HIS A 101 -1.19 5.16 1.47
CA HIS A 101 -1.73 4.10 0.61
C HIS A 101 -2.70 3.21 1.40
N GLU A 102 -2.28 2.72 2.57
CA GLU A 102 -3.14 1.90 3.44
C GLU A 102 -4.35 2.67 4.00
N ILE A 103 -4.23 3.97 4.27
CA ILE A 103 -5.40 4.80 4.63
C ILE A 103 -6.42 4.80 3.50
N VAL A 104 -5.96 4.96 2.25
CA VAL A 104 -6.84 5.05 1.08
C VAL A 104 -7.54 3.71 0.79
N HIS A 105 -6.96 2.57 1.17
CA HIS A 105 -7.66 1.29 1.09
C HIS A 105 -8.96 1.25 1.90
N GLY A 106 -9.11 2.05 2.95
CA GLY A 106 -10.39 2.22 3.67
C GLY A 106 -11.48 2.89 2.83
N PHE A 107 -11.10 3.52 1.72
CA PHE A 107 -12.01 4.28 0.86
C PHE A 107 -11.96 3.81 -0.61
N ASP A 108 -11.14 2.84 -0.98
CA ASP A 108 -11.08 2.32 -2.35
C ASP A 108 -12.41 1.65 -2.79
N ASN A 109 -12.44 1.05 -3.98
CA ASN A 109 -13.66 0.44 -4.52
C ASN A 109 -14.25 -0.67 -3.63
N LYS A 110 -13.44 -1.33 -2.79
CA LYS A 110 -13.87 -2.32 -1.80
C LYS A 110 -14.05 -1.69 -0.42
N GLY A 111 -13.05 -0.97 0.08
CA GLY A 111 -13.04 -0.41 1.43
C GLY A 111 -14.21 0.53 1.69
N ARG A 112 -14.59 1.35 0.70
CA ARG A 112 -15.74 2.26 0.81
C ARG A 112 -17.07 1.58 1.16
N GLN A 113 -17.18 0.27 0.93
CA GLN A 113 -18.41 -0.48 1.18
C GLN A 113 -18.54 -0.87 2.66
N PHE A 114 -17.52 -0.57 3.47
CA PHE A 114 -17.48 -0.92 4.89
C PHE A 114 -17.52 0.35 5.74
N ASP A 115 -18.33 0.31 6.80
CA ASP A 115 -18.43 1.40 7.77
C ASP A 115 -17.19 1.48 8.67
N LYS A 116 -17.19 2.44 9.60
CA LYS A 116 -16.09 2.65 10.56
C LYS A 116 -15.83 1.45 11.51
N PHE A 117 -16.77 0.51 11.62
CA PHE A 117 -16.68 -0.68 12.46
C PHE A 117 -16.31 -1.94 11.66
N GLY A 118 -16.18 -1.83 10.32
CA GLY A 118 -15.89 -2.94 9.43
C GLY A 118 -17.12 -3.76 9.01
N ASN A 119 -18.32 -3.19 9.12
CA ASN A 119 -19.56 -3.80 8.63
C ASN A 119 -19.79 -3.44 7.16
N LEU A 120 -20.22 -4.41 6.36
CA LEU A 120 -20.63 -4.17 4.97
C LEU A 120 -21.97 -3.40 4.95
N GLU A 121 -21.91 -2.10 4.72
CA GLU A 121 -23.05 -1.19 4.76
C GLU A 121 -22.83 -0.05 3.74
N ASP A 122 -23.85 0.32 2.97
CA ASP A 122 -23.77 1.49 2.10
C ASP A 122 -24.04 2.76 2.92
N TRP A 123 -22.96 3.36 3.42
CA TRP A 123 -22.99 4.58 4.23
C TRP A 123 -22.84 5.86 3.39
N TRP A 124 -22.84 5.76 2.05
CA TRP A 124 -22.79 6.90 1.14
C TRP A 124 -24.15 7.23 0.56
N THR A 125 -24.35 8.52 0.25
CA THR A 125 -25.50 8.91 -0.56
C THR A 125 -25.32 8.40 -2.00
N PRO A 126 -26.42 8.10 -2.72
CA PRO A 126 -26.34 7.65 -4.12
C PRO A 126 -25.51 8.59 -5.02
N SER A 127 -25.65 9.91 -4.83
CA SER A 127 -24.89 10.90 -5.60
C SER A 127 -23.39 10.90 -5.31
N THR A 128 -22.97 10.49 -4.11
CA THR A 128 -21.54 10.30 -3.78
C THR A 128 -21.02 9.02 -4.43
N ASN A 129 -21.81 7.93 -4.39
CA ASN A 129 -21.49 6.67 -5.07
C ASN A 129 -21.29 6.87 -6.57
N GLU A 130 -22.19 7.58 -7.25
CA GLU A 130 -22.06 7.88 -8.68
C GLU A 130 -20.78 8.66 -9.01
N LYS A 131 -20.49 9.73 -8.25
CA LYS A 131 -19.27 10.53 -8.43
C LYS A 131 -18.00 9.72 -8.22
N PHE A 132 -18.00 8.83 -7.23
CA PHE A 132 -16.88 7.92 -7.01
C PHE A 132 -16.69 6.98 -8.20
N ILE A 133 -17.76 6.35 -8.69
CA ILE A 133 -17.71 5.46 -9.84
C ILE A 133 -17.15 6.20 -11.07
N THR A 134 -17.60 7.42 -11.35
CA THR A 134 -17.08 8.24 -12.45
C THR A 134 -15.58 8.51 -12.28
N LYS A 135 -15.11 8.85 -11.07
CA LYS A 135 -13.70 9.12 -10.80
C LYS A 135 -12.84 7.84 -10.88
N ALA A 136 -13.35 6.72 -10.36
CA ALA A 136 -12.70 5.43 -10.44
C ALA A 136 -12.59 4.94 -11.89
N GLN A 137 -13.58 5.23 -12.74
CA GLN A 137 -13.54 4.91 -14.16
C GLN A 137 -12.36 5.60 -14.86
N CYS A 138 -12.03 6.84 -14.51
CA CYS A 138 -10.83 7.52 -15.03
C CYS A 138 -9.56 6.70 -14.75
N ILE A 139 -9.41 6.18 -13.52
CA ILE A 139 -8.26 5.35 -13.13
C ILE A 139 -8.26 4.04 -13.92
N ILE A 140 -9.40 3.37 -14.06
CA ILE A 140 -9.54 2.14 -14.84
C ILE A 140 -9.09 2.37 -16.29
N ASP A 141 -9.57 3.44 -16.92
CA ASP A 141 -9.26 3.75 -18.32
C ASP A 141 -7.79 4.14 -18.49
N GLN A 142 -7.25 4.98 -17.60
CA GLN A 142 -5.86 5.44 -17.67
C GLN A 142 -4.88 4.27 -17.56
N TYR A 143 -5.09 3.38 -16.60
CA TYR A 143 -4.23 2.21 -16.41
C TYR A 143 -4.49 1.15 -17.49
N GLY A 144 -5.73 0.93 -17.89
CA GLY A 144 -6.11 0.01 -18.97
C GLY A 144 -5.48 0.35 -20.33
N ASN A 145 -5.20 1.64 -20.57
CA ASN A 145 -4.53 2.13 -21.77
C ASN A 145 -3.01 1.96 -21.76
N GLN A 146 -2.41 1.44 -20.68
CA GLN A 146 -0.98 1.19 -20.62
C GLN A 146 -0.62 -0.17 -21.22
N SER A 147 0.17 -0.14 -22.30
CA SER A 147 0.78 -1.32 -22.90
C SER A 147 2.20 -1.54 -22.36
N ILE A 148 2.62 -2.80 -22.38
CA ILE A 148 3.96 -3.27 -22.02
C ILE A 148 4.49 -4.03 -23.24
N PRO A 149 4.99 -3.30 -24.25
CA PRO A 149 5.35 -3.87 -25.56
C PRO A 149 6.33 -5.04 -25.46
N GLU A 150 7.30 -4.95 -24.54
CA GLU A 150 8.30 -5.98 -24.30
C GLU A 150 7.70 -7.33 -23.86
N LEU A 151 6.47 -7.33 -23.33
CA LEU A 151 5.75 -8.54 -22.93
C LEU A 151 4.54 -8.85 -23.83
N GLY A 152 4.16 -7.94 -24.72
CA GLY A 152 2.95 -8.04 -25.55
C GLY A 152 1.66 -8.06 -24.72
N LEU A 153 1.65 -7.37 -23.58
CA LEU A 153 0.51 -7.32 -22.64
C LEU A 153 0.11 -5.89 -22.32
N SER A 154 -1.11 -5.71 -21.81
CA SER A 154 -1.60 -4.45 -21.26
C SER A 154 -2.03 -4.63 -19.81
N ILE A 155 -2.00 -3.57 -19.03
CA ILE A 155 -2.50 -3.59 -17.65
C ILE A 155 -4.01 -3.76 -17.67
N ASN A 156 -4.54 -4.59 -16.78
CA ASN A 156 -5.98 -4.65 -16.54
C ASN A 156 -6.36 -3.57 -15.51
N GLY A 157 -6.82 -2.42 -15.99
CA GLY A 157 -7.19 -1.28 -15.14
C GLY A 157 -8.32 -1.59 -14.14
N PHE A 158 -9.25 -2.48 -14.48
CA PHE A 158 -10.32 -2.91 -13.58
C PHE A 158 -9.79 -3.80 -12.44
N ARG A 159 -8.91 -4.76 -12.75
CA ARG A 159 -8.28 -5.64 -11.74
C ARG A 159 -7.43 -4.85 -10.76
N THR A 160 -6.69 -3.86 -11.27
CA THR A 160 -5.72 -3.08 -10.50
C THR A 160 -6.32 -1.84 -9.84
N GLN A 161 -7.63 -1.60 -10.01
CA GLN A 161 -8.27 -0.34 -9.62
C GLN A 161 -8.08 0.03 -8.15
N ALA A 162 -8.15 -0.93 -7.22
CA ALA A 162 -8.03 -0.68 -5.78
C ALA A 162 -6.64 -0.11 -5.45
N GLU A 163 -5.60 -0.83 -5.87
CA GLU A 163 -4.20 -0.44 -5.68
C GLU A 163 -3.87 0.87 -6.39
N ASN A 164 -4.40 1.07 -7.60
CA ASN A 164 -4.16 2.29 -8.35
C ASN A 164 -4.82 3.52 -7.68
N ILE A 165 -6.00 3.36 -7.09
CA ILE A 165 -6.66 4.42 -6.29
C ILE A 165 -5.83 4.72 -5.04
N ALA A 166 -5.36 3.68 -4.37
CA ALA A 166 -4.52 3.78 -3.18
C ALA A 166 -3.16 4.44 -3.47
N ASP A 167 -2.49 4.10 -4.56
CA ASP A 167 -1.23 4.72 -4.97
C ASP A 167 -1.42 6.22 -5.26
N ASN A 168 -2.47 6.58 -6.02
CA ASN A 168 -2.78 7.96 -6.39
C ASN A 168 -3.13 8.84 -5.18
N GLY A 169 -4.03 8.36 -4.32
CA GLY A 169 -4.40 9.08 -3.10
C GLY A 169 -3.25 9.12 -2.09
N GLY A 170 -2.52 8.01 -1.96
CA GLY A 170 -1.45 7.82 -1.01
C GLY A 170 -0.30 8.81 -1.22
N ILE A 171 0.25 8.87 -2.44
CA ILE A 171 1.39 9.75 -2.70
C ILE A 171 1.01 11.22 -2.56
N ARG A 172 -0.21 11.58 -2.98
CA ARG A 172 -0.73 12.94 -2.88
C ARG A 172 -0.88 13.36 -1.41
N ASN A 173 -1.47 12.51 -0.59
CA ASN A 173 -1.66 12.77 0.84
C ASN A 173 -0.32 12.85 1.58
N ALA A 174 0.63 11.98 1.26
CA ALA A 174 1.96 12.02 1.82
C ALA A 174 2.71 13.32 1.48
N TYR A 175 2.59 13.81 0.24
CA TYR A 175 3.19 15.08 -0.17
C TYR A 175 2.57 16.29 0.54
N LEU A 176 1.24 16.30 0.68
CA LEU A 176 0.56 17.34 1.46
C LEU A 176 0.98 17.32 2.93
N ALA A 177 1.11 16.13 3.53
CA ALA A 177 1.56 15.98 4.90
C ALA A 177 3.00 16.47 5.09
N TYR A 178 3.88 16.23 4.13
CA TYR A 178 5.25 16.78 4.13
C TYR A 178 5.26 18.31 4.02
N ASN A 179 4.42 18.90 3.15
CA ASN A 179 4.31 20.36 3.06
C ASN A 179 3.81 20.98 4.35
N GLU A 180 2.86 20.33 5.03
CA GLU A 180 2.39 20.75 6.34
C GLU A 180 3.48 20.63 7.40
N TRP A 181 4.31 19.58 7.33
CA TRP A 181 5.49 19.44 8.18
C TRP A 181 6.48 20.59 7.96
N ILE A 182 6.79 20.96 6.71
CA ILE A 182 7.64 22.13 6.40
C ILE A 182 7.02 23.41 6.97
N ARG A 183 5.70 23.59 6.82
CA ARG A 183 5.01 24.78 7.33
C ARG A 183 5.17 24.93 8.84
N ARG A 184 5.18 23.82 9.59
CA ARG A 184 5.31 23.80 11.06
C ARG A 184 6.75 23.89 11.54
N ASN A 185 7.69 23.26 10.84
CA ASN A 185 9.05 23.03 11.34
C ASN A 185 10.13 23.79 10.57
N GLY A 186 9.79 24.43 9.45
CA GLY A 186 10.74 25.01 8.51
C GLY A 186 11.29 23.99 7.51
N ARG A 187 12.15 24.46 6.60
CA ARG A 187 12.79 23.60 5.59
C ARG A 187 13.98 22.88 6.18
N GLU A 188 14.14 21.63 5.78
CA GLU A 188 15.26 20.78 6.19
C GLU A 188 16.55 21.11 5.42
N ARG A 189 17.68 20.61 5.92
CA ARG A 189 18.93 20.60 5.18
C ARG A 189 18.83 19.62 4.01
N LEU A 190 19.39 20.01 2.87
CA LEU A 190 19.44 19.17 1.68
C LEU A 190 20.60 18.16 1.78
N LEU A 191 20.47 17.05 1.03
CA LEU A 191 21.55 16.08 0.92
C LEU A 191 22.76 16.70 0.19
N PRO A 192 23.99 16.54 0.72
CA PRO A 192 25.19 17.00 0.03
C PRO A 192 25.38 16.23 -1.29
N GLY A 193 25.89 16.92 -2.31
CA GLY A 193 26.19 16.32 -3.62
C GLY A 193 24.98 16.12 -4.54
N LEU A 194 23.76 16.46 -4.10
CA LEU A 194 22.54 16.40 -4.92
C LEU A 194 21.98 17.79 -5.15
N ASN A 195 21.82 18.18 -6.42
CA ASN A 195 21.23 19.46 -6.80
C ASN A 195 19.71 19.35 -6.97
N TYR A 196 19.02 18.93 -5.90
CA TYR A 196 17.57 18.81 -5.85
C TYR A 196 17.01 19.56 -4.64
N THR A 197 15.82 20.13 -4.80
CA THR A 197 15.07 20.66 -3.66
C THR A 197 14.56 19.53 -2.78
N ASP A 198 14.21 19.86 -1.54
CA ASP A 198 13.55 18.95 -0.60
C ASP A 198 12.26 18.34 -1.18
N ARG A 199 11.47 19.12 -1.91
CA ARG A 199 10.27 18.63 -2.61
C ARG A 199 10.61 17.68 -3.76
N GLN A 200 11.64 17.96 -4.54
CA GLN A 200 12.11 17.03 -5.58
C GLN A 200 12.65 15.73 -4.96
N LEU A 201 13.35 15.81 -3.83
CA LEU A 201 13.87 14.65 -3.10
C LEU A 201 12.75 13.81 -2.48
N PHE A 202 11.60 14.40 -2.09
CA PHE A 202 10.40 13.64 -1.72
C PHE A 202 9.97 12.70 -2.87
N TRP A 203 9.83 13.23 -4.08
CA TRP A 203 9.36 12.45 -5.24
C TRP A 203 10.39 11.40 -5.67
N ILE A 204 11.68 11.73 -5.58
CA ILE A 204 12.78 10.77 -5.84
C ILE A 204 12.74 9.63 -4.81
N SER A 205 12.55 9.96 -3.52
CA SER A 205 12.42 8.95 -2.46
C SER A 205 11.22 8.04 -2.69
N ALA A 206 10.08 8.61 -3.08
CA ALA A 206 8.89 7.84 -3.45
C ALA A 206 9.12 6.95 -4.66
N ALA A 207 9.81 7.43 -5.71
CA ALA A 207 10.12 6.62 -6.88
C ALA A 207 11.06 5.45 -6.55
N ASN A 208 12.00 5.63 -5.61
CA ASN A 208 12.96 4.61 -5.21
C ASN A 208 12.32 3.36 -4.60
N ILE A 209 11.13 3.45 -3.99
CA ILE A 209 10.43 2.28 -3.46
C ILE A 209 9.95 1.35 -4.59
N GLY A 210 9.74 1.89 -5.80
CA GLY A 210 9.32 1.16 -6.98
C GLY A 210 10.47 0.64 -7.85
N CYS A 211 11.73 0.80 -7.40
CA CYS A 211 12.89 0.31 -8.13
C CYS A 211 12.96 -1.22 -8.05
N ILE A 212 12.53 -1.89 -9.12
CA ILE A 212 12.57 -3.35 -9.24
C ILE A 212 12.85 -3.77 -10.68
N LYS A 213 13.56 -4.89 -10.85
CA LYS A 213 13.72 -5.60 -12.11
C LYS A 213 13.21 -7.01 -11.95
N MET A 214 12.42 -7.48 -12.90
CA MET A 214 11.82 -8.81 -12.88
C MET A 214 12.18 -9.58 -14.15
N GLU A 215 12.29 -10.90 -14.01
CA GLU A 215 12.41 -11.80 -15.14
C GLU A 215 11.13 -11.73 -16.00
N PRO A 216 11.22 -11.71 -17.34
CA PRO A 216 10.04 -11.54 -18.20
C PRO A 216 8.93 -12.56 -17.95
N ALA A 217 9.27 -13.81 -17.63
CA ALA A 217 8.29 -14.85 -17.29
C ALA A 217 7.50 -14.50 -16.01
N VAL A 218 8.18 -14.00 -14.98
CA VAL A 218 7.57 -13.56 -13.72
C VAL A 218 6.71 -12.33 -13.96
N ALA A 219 7.21 -11.35 -14.72
CA ALA A 219 6.45 -10.15 -15.06
C ALA A 219 5.15 -10.48 -15.82
N LYS A 220 5.20 -11.40 -16.80
CA LYS A 220 4.01 -11.90 -17.52
C LYS A 220 3.01 -12.58 -16.59
N MET A 221 3.49 -13.38 -15.63
CA MET A 221 2.63 -14.02 -14.64
C MET A 221 1.94 -12.95 -13.78
N LEU A 222 2.70 -12.03 -13.17
CA LEU A 222 2.19 -11.02 -12.26
C LEU A 222 1.16 -10.10 -12.92
N ILE A 223 1.39 -9.65 -14.16
CA ILE A 223 0.40 -8.84 -14.90
C ILE A 223 -0.99 -9.51 -15.00
N ARG A 224 -1.03 -10.86 -14.97
CA ARG A 224 -2.29 -11.62 -15.08
C ARG A 224 -2.95 -11.91 -13.73
N ILE A 225 -2.17 -12.05 -12.65
CA ILE A 225 -2.69 -12.54 -11.36
C ILE A 225 -2.63 -11.51 -10.23
N ASP A 226 -1.67 -10.59 -10.28
CA ASP A 226 -1.47 -9.58 -9.24
C ASP A 226 -2.56 -8.50 -9.33
N THR A 227 -2.97 -7.99 -8.18
CA THR A 227 -3.87 -6.83 -8.07
C THR A 227 -3.10 -5.52 -8.18
N HIS A 228 -1.78 -5.54 -8.04
CA HIS A 228 -0.96 -4.35 -8.22
C HIS A 228 -0.58 -4.16 -9.69
N SER A 229 -0.58 -2.90 -10.13
CA SER A 229 0.06 -2.54 -11.39
C SER A 229 1.57 -2.80 -11.31
N PRO A 230 2.29 -3.02 -12.44
CA PRO A 230 3.74 -3.12 -12.41
C PRO A 230 4.37 -1.85 -11.84
N ALA A 231 5.46 -1.99 -11.08
CA ALA A 231 6.05 -0.92 -10.26
C ALA A 231 6.30 0.39 -11.01
N LYS A 232 6.77 0.33 -12.27
CA LYS A 232 6.96 1.50 -13.13
C LYS A 232 5.69 2.35 -13.28
N PHE A 233 4.52 1.71 -13.39
CA PHE A 233 3.24 2.40 -13.53
C PHE A 233 2.68 2.86 -12.19
N ARG A 234 2.93 2.10 -11.10
CA ARG A 234 2.62 2.52 -9.72
C ARG A 234 3.34 3.79 -9.29
N ILE A 235 4.51 4.07 -9.88
CA ILE A 235 5.20 5.35 -9.68
C ILE A 235 4.73 6.37 -10.72
N ASN A 236 4.94 6.09 -12.02
CA ASN A 236 4.79 7.15 -13.02
C ASN A 236 3.36 7.69 -13.15
N LEU A 237 2.33 6.84 -13.06
CA LEU A 237 0.96 7.30 -13.25
C LEU A 237 0.47 8.17 -12.10
N PRO A 238 0.61 7.78 -10.81
CA PRO A 238 0.29 8.65 -9.68
C PRO A 238 1.03 9.98 -9.70
N LEU A 239 2.33 9.98 -10.01
CA LEU A 239 3.12 11.21 -10.12
C LEU A 239 2.63 12.09 -11.28
N SER A 240 2.20 11.50 -12.39
CA SER A 240 1.65 12.25 -13.54
C SER A 240 0.26 12.83 -13.27
N ASN A 241 -0.52 12.23 -12.35
CA ASN A 241 -1.88 12.65 -11.99
C ASN A 241 -1.94 13.82 -11.01
N THR A 242 -0.80 14.32 -10.53
CA THR A 242 -0.75 15.48 -9.64
C THR A 242 -0.06 16.67 -10.29
N ASP A 243 -0.53 17.88 -10.00
CA ASP A 243 0.14 19.11 -10.40
C ASP A 243 1.38 19.40 -9.55
N TYR A 244 1.46 18.81 -8.35
CA TYR A 244 2.57 19.05 -7.43
C TYR A 244 3.89 18.54 -8.02
N PHE A 245 3.93 17.31 -8.51
CA PHE A 245 5.11 16.74 -9.16
C PHE A 245 5.51 17.56 -10.39
N ALA A 246 4.54 17.86 -11.26
CA ALA A 246 4.79 18.62 -12.47
C ALA A 246 5.36 20.02 -12.16
N LYS A 247 4.88 20.67 -11.10
CA LYS A 247 5.39 21.95 -10.63
C LYS A 247 6.82 21.83 -10.07
N ASP A 248 7.07 20.84 -9.22
CA ASP A 248 8.39 20.69 -8.58
C ASP A 248 9.50 20.34 -9.58
N PHE A 249 9.17 19.70 -10.71
CA PHE A 249 10.10 19.38 -11.79
C PHE A 249 9.96 20.27 -13.03
N ASN A 250 9.11 21.32 -12.99
CA ASN A 250 8.81 22.18 -14.14
C ASN A 250 8.46 21.39 -15.43
N CYS A 251 7.66 20.33 -15.31
CA CYS A 251 7.22 19.53 -16.44
C CYS A 251 6.27 20.34 -17.34
N ARG A 252 6.58 20.44 -18.64
CA ARG A 252 5.70 21.10 -19.62
C ARG A 252 4.35 20.39 -19.70
N ILE A 253 3.27 21.17 -19.82
CA ILE A 253 1.92 20.65 -20.08
C ILE A 253 1.93 19.80 -21.35
N GLY A 254 1.24 18.66 -21.33
CA GLY A 254 1.22 17.66 -22.41
C GLY A 254 2.43 16.73 -22.45
N SER A 255 3.44 16.93 -21.60
CA SER A 255 4.54 15.96 -21.46
C SER A 255 4.05 14.67 -20.80
N LYS A 256 4.81 13.57 -20.96
CA LYS A 256 4.45 12.25 -20.42
C LYS A 256 4.15 12.26 -18.92
N MET A 257 4.85 13.09 -18.15
CA MET A 257 4.68 13.22 -16.70
C MET A 257 3.81 14.43 -16.30
N ASN A 258 3.23 15.14 -17.26
CA ASN A 258 2.26 16.20 -17.02
C ASN A 258 1.17 16.21 -18.11
N PRO A 259 0.34 15.15 -18.18
CA PRO A 259 -0.75 15.06 -19.13
C PRO A 259 -1.84 16.11 -18.84
N ASP A 260 -2.55 16.55 -19.88
CA ASP A 260 -3.65 17.52 -19.75
C ASP A 260 -4.81 16.97 -18.91
N LYS A 261 -5.07 15.67 -19.04
CA LYS A 261 -6.10 14.96 -18.28
C LYS A 261 -5.45 14.16 -17.16
N LYS A 262 -5.79 14.51 -15.92
CA LYS A 262 -5.32 13.84 -14.69
C LYS A 262 -6.49 13.18 -13.98
N CYS A 263 -6.29 11.96 -13.49
CA CYS A 263 -7.30 11.25 -12.72
C CYS A 263 -7.12 11.53 -11.22
N GLU A 264 -8.19 11.94 -10.53
CA GLU A 264 -8.16 12.23 -9.09
C GLU A 264 -9.44 11.72 -8.43
N VAL A 265 -9.31 10.73 -7.55
CA VAL A 265 -10.42 10.24 -6.71
C VAL A 265 -10.49 11.04 -5.42
N TRP A 266 -9.40 11.01 -4.64
CA TRP A 266 -9.26 11.65 -3.33
C TRP A 266 -8.53 13.00 -3.44
N LYS A 267 -9.08 14.02 -2.79
CA LYS A 267 -8.58 15.41 -2.78
C LYS A 267 -7.98 15.77 -1.43
#